data_AF-A0A7Y5TXT2-F1
#
_entry.id   AF-A0A7Y5TXT2-F1
#
_cell.length_a   1.000
_cell.length_b   1.000
_cell.length_c   1.000
_cell.angle_alpha   90.00
_cell.angle_beta   90.00
_cell.angle_gamma   90.00
#
_symmetry.space_group_name_H-M   'P 1'
#
loop_
_entity.id
_entity.type
_entity.pdbx_description
1 polymer ?
#
loop_
_entity_poly.entity_id
_entity_poly.type
_entity_poly.pdbx_seq_one_letter_code
_entity_poly.pdbx_strand_id
1 'polypeptide(L)'
;MPDSNVPAPIDRAAVDRILARAVELQADVAPDQQGQLTEAQLLDLAREVGLDPVNLRQALAEERTRVAVPEERGMLASLYGGAAASAQRTVRGTPAQVLGALDDWMQRQECLTVQRYFNAERIVWEARRDIVGMVRRTVSGRGYALARATDVSATAIALDASRVLVRLDARLAGYRSLMARQNVALTGAGVVAGGVLAMMSFSLLAAAAPVVVFAPAAFAAARASHQRSVARAQLALEQVLDRLERGEAGRPPTLLSMLAAAVGRR
;
A
#
# COMPACT_ATOMS: atom_id res chain seq x y z
N MET A 1 -74.39 11.30 2.02
CA MET A 1 -73.26 10.36 1.90
C MET A 1 -72.38 10.50 3.12
N PRO A 2 -72.23 9.42 3.90
CA PRO A 2 -70.98 9.14 4.58
C PRO A 2 -70.58 7.65 4.44
N ASP A 3 -69.43 7.38 3.80
CA ASP A 3 -68.81 6.05 3.84
C ASP A 3 -68.10 5.88 5.19
N SER A 4 -68.67 5.02 6.04
CA SER A 4 -68.13 4.70 7.35
C SER A 4 -67.08 3.61 7.20
N ASN A 5 -65.82 4.00 6.97
CA ASN A 5 -64.69 3.07 6.93
C ASN A 5 -64.25 2.73 8.37
N VAL A 6 -64.98 1.84 9.03
CA VAL A 6 -64.55 1.24 10.31
C VAL A 6 -63.80 -0.05 9.98
N PRO A 7 -62.50 -0.17 10.36
CA PRO A 7 -61.72 -1.37 10.06
C PRO A 7 -62.33 -2.61 10.72
N ALA A 8 -62.50 -3.67 9.94
CA ALA A 8 -63.07 -4.93 10.42
C ALA A 8 -62.22 -5.54 11.55
N PRO A 9 -62.84 -6.14 12.58
CA PRO A 9 -62.11 -6.76 13.68
C PRO A 9 -61.26 -7.94 13.17
N ILE A 10 -59.96 -7.89 13.44
CA ILE A 10 -58.99 -8.91 13.04
C ILE A 10 -59.00 -10.03 14.08
N ASP A 11 -59.28 -11.26 13.66
CA ASP A 11 -59.24 -12.44 14.52
C ASP A 11 -57.81 -12.76 14.97
N ARG A 12 -57.66 -13.36 16.16
CA ARG A 12 -56.37 -13.65 16.78
C ARG A 12 -55.49 -14.57 15.93
N ALA A 13 -56.09 -15.56 15.27
CA ALA A 13 -55.37 -16.41 14.34
C ALA A 13 -54.88 -15.65 13.09
N ALA A 14 -55.56 -14.58 12.68
CA ALA A 14 -55.10 -13.71 11.61
C ALA A 14 -53.94 -12.83 12.07
N VAL A 15 -53.95 -12.35 13.32
CA VAL A 15 -52.83 -11.61 13.91
C VAL A 15 -51.56 -12.45 13.92
N ASP A 16 -51.63 -13.70 14.38
CA ASP A 16 -50.44 -14.58 14.44
C ASP A 16 -49.85 -14.85 13.05
N ARG A 17 -50.71 -15.04 12.02
CA ARG A 17 -50.26 -15.18 10.62
C ARG A 17 -49.65 -13.89 10.08
N ILE A 18 -50.22 -12.73 10.40
CA ILE A 18 -49.69 -11.43 9.97
C ILE A 18 -48.34 -11.17 10.64
N LEU A 19 -48.18 -11.47 11.92
CA LEU A 19 -46.91 -11.32 12.64
C LEU A 19 -45.83 -12.27 12.09
N ALA A 20 -46.16 -13.55 11.88
CA ALA A 20 -45.25 -14.49 11.26
C ALA A 20 -44.81 -14.02 9.87
N ARG A 21 -45.76 -13.54 9.06
CA ARG A 21 -45.48 -13.01 7.72
C ARG A 21 -44.69 -11.70 7.74
N ALA A 22 -44.92 -10.83 8.71
CA ALA A 22 -44.17 -9.58 8.87
C ALA A 22 -42.71 -9.83 9.26
N VAL A 23 -42.46 -10.82 10.13
CA VAL A 23 -41.10 -11.27 10.48
C VAL A 23 -40.40 -11.89 9.28
N GLU A 24 -41.10 -12.72 8.52
CA GLU A 24 -40.57 -13.33 7.30
C GLU A 24 -40.21 -12.27 6.24
N LEU A 25 -41.06 -11.25 6.07
CA LEU A 25 -40.78 -10.10 5.20
C LEU A 25 -39.63 -9.23 5.71
N GLN A 26 -39.47 -9.05 7.02
CA GLN A 26 -38.30 -8.37 7.58
C GLN A 26 -36.99 -9.13 7.35
N ALA A 27 -37.04 -10.47 7.40
CA ALA A 27 -35.89 -11.32 7.11
C ALA A 27 -35.50 -11.28 5.62
N ASP A 28 -36.48 -11.21 4.71
CA ASP A 28 -36.27 -11.21 3.25
C ASP A 28 -35.90 -9.82 2.69
N VAL A 29 -36.23 -8.74 3.41
CA VAL A 29 -35.93 -7.33 3.03
C VAL A 29 -34.57 -6.84 3.57
N ALA A 30 -33.83 -7.68 4.31
CA ALA A 30 -32.48 -7.35 4.78
C ALA A 30 -31.39 -8.02 3.92
N PRO A 31 -30.97 -7.43 2.78
CA PRO A 31 -29.73 -7.84 2.14
C PRO A 31 -28.54 -7.45 3.03
N ASP A 32 -27.80 -8.44 3.53
CA ASP A 32 -26.38 -8.35 3.93
C ASP A 32 -25.94 -7.23 4.93
N GLN A 33 -26.80 -6.76 5.84
CA GLN A 33 -26.40 -5.79 6.89
C GLN A 33 -26.12 -6.40 8.27
N GLN A 34 -26.42 -7.69 8.48
CA GLN A 34 -26.35 -8.34 9.79
C GLN A 34 -24.91 -8.54 10.33
N GLY A 35 -23.89 -8.20 9.54
CA GLY A 35 -22.47 -8.21 9.96
C GLY A 35 -21.78 -6.85 9.92
N GLN A 36 -22.47 -5.76 9.59
CA GLN A 36 -21.85 -4.44 9.42
C GLN A 36 -22.49 -3.42 10.36
N LEU A 37 -21.81 -3.13 11.46
CA LEU A 37 -22.16 -2.01 12.34
C LEU A 37 -21.71 -0.70 11.68
N THR A 38 -22.61 0.29 11.63
CA THR A 38 -22.23 1.64 11.20
C THR A 38 -21.33 2.29 12.26
N GLU A 39 -20.47 3.23 11.85
CA GLU A 39 -19.54 3.91 12.77
C GLU A 39 -20.26 4.63 13.92
N ALA A 40 -21.42 5.22 13.65
CA ALA A 40 -22.25 5.85 14.67
C ALA A 40 -22.74 4.84 15.72
N GLN A 41 -23.25 3.68 15.29
CA GLN A 41 -23.68 2.61 16.19
C GLN A 41 -22.51 2.03 17.00
N LEU A 42 -21.32 1.94 16.42
CA LEU A 42 -20.14 1.45 17.11
C LEU A 42 -19.62 2.46 18.16
N LEU A 43 -19.71 3.77 17.88
CA LEU A 43 -19.39 4.83 18.84
C LEU A 43 -20.39 4.88 20.00
N ASP A 44 -21.66 4.60 19.75
CA ASP A 44 -22.68 4.47 20.79
C ASP A 44 -22.37 3.28 21.70
N LEU A 45 -22.10 2.11 21.11
CA LEU A 45 -21.71 0.92 21.85
C LEU A 45 -20.43 1.15 22.68
N ALA A 46 -19.41 1.78 22.11
CA ALA A 46 -18.17 2.10 22.82
C ALA A 46 -18.40 3.01 24.03
N ARG A 47 -19.32 4.00 23.92
CA ARG A 47 -19.70 4.84 25.07
C ARG A 47 -20.37 4.03 26.17
N GLU A 48 -21.20 3.06 25.83
CA GLU A 48 -21.86 2.18 26.80
C GLU A 48 -20.86 1.30 27.57
N VAL A 49 -19.77 0.87 26.94
CA VAL A 49 -18.70 0.08 27.61
C VAL A 49 -17.62 0.95 28.28
N GLY A 50 -17.76 2.28 28.25
CA GLY A 50 -16.80 3.21 28.85
C GLY A 50 -15.51 3.41 28.05
N LEU A 51 -15.51 3.12 26.75
CA LEU A 51 -14.38 3.36 25.85
C LEU A 51 -14.39 4.80 25.32
N ASP A 52 -13.22 5.43 25.25
CA ASP A 52 -13.07 6.78 24.72
C ASP A 52 -13.34 6.80 23.19
N PRO A 53 -14.29 7.61 22.69
CA PRO A 53 -14.60 7.73 21.27
C PRO A 53 -13.40 8.19 20.42
N VAL A 54 -12.41 8.87 21.00
CA VAL A 54 -11.17 9.25 20.29
C VAL A 54 -10.34 8.00 19.97
N ASN A 55 -10.15 7.11 20.95
CA ASN A 55 -9.41 5.87 20.78
C ASN A 55 -10.13 4.90 19.84
N LEU A 56 -11.47 4.85 19.87
CA LEU A 56 -12.24 4.03 18.94
C LEU A 56 -12.12 4.52 17.50
N ARG A 57 -12.22 5.83 17.25
CA ARG A 57 -12.02 6.40 15.91
C ARG A 57 -10.60 6.16 15.42
N GLN A 58 -9.61 6.22 16.32
CA GLN A 58 -8.24 5.84 16.00
C GLN A 58 -8.15 4.35 15.60
N ALA A 59 -8.71 3.44 16.39
CA ALA A 59 -8.70 2.01 16.09
C ALA A 59 -9.45 1.68 14.78
N LEU A 60 -10.57 2.37 14.50
CA LEU A 60 -11.31 2.25 13.25
C LEU A 60 -10.53 2.82 12.07
N ALA A 61 -9.81 3.93 12.27
CA ALA A 61 -8.91 4.47 11.27
C ALA A 61 -7.75 3.48 11.01
N GLU A 62 -7.20 2.85 12.03
CA GLU A 62 -6.16 1.81 11.91
C GLU A 62 -6.69 0.56 11.18
N GLU A 63 -7.92 0.12 11.45
CA GLU A 63 -8.55 -1.02 10.76
C GLU A 63 -8.92 -0.69 9.31
N ARG A 64 -9.45 0.51 9.04
CA ARG A 64 -9.77 0.97 7.67
C ARG A 64 -8.52 1.24 6.84
N THR A 65 -7.46 1.74 7.48
CA THR A 65 -6.15 1.91 6.83
C THR A 65 -5.36 0.63 6.75
N ARG A 66 -5.77 -0.46 7.43
CA ARG A 66 -5.31 -1.82 7.15
C ARG A 66 -5.80 -2.20 5.76
N VAL A 67 -5.16 -1.62 4.75
CA VAL A 67 -5.04 -2.23 3.43
C VAL A 67 -4.56 -3.63 3.75
N ALA A 68 -5.36 -4.63 3.41
CA ALA A 68 -4.91 -6.01 3.34
C ALA A 68 -3.70 -6.00 2.40
N VAL A 69 -2.52 -5.75 2.96
CA VAL A 69 -1.26 -6.17 2.37
C VAL A 69 -1.50 -7.66 2.24
N PRO A 70 -1.68 -8.20 1.02
CA PRO A 70 -1.89 -9.63 0.88
C PRO A 70 -0.77 -10.26 1.67
N GLU A 71 -1.07 -11.04 2.70
CA GLU A 71 -0.05 -11.81 3.40
C GLU A 71 0.69 -12.55 2.31
N GLU A 72 1.93 -12.14 2.03
CA GLU A 72 2.66 -12.60 0.86
C GLU A 72 3.02 -14.06 1.09
N ARG A 73 2.12 -14.96 0.70
CA ARG A 73 2.30 -16.40 0.76
C ARG A 73 2.90 -16.87 -0.56
N GLY A 74 4.05 -17.55 -0.50
CA GLY A 74 4.68 -18.17 -1.66
C GLY A 74 6.20 -18.25 -1.58
N MET A 75 6.80 -19.11 -2.42
CA MET A 75 8.25 -19.37 -2.43
C MET A 75 9.11 -18.12 -2.65
N LEU A 76 8.63 -17.13 -3.41
CA LEU A 76 9.38 -15.88 -3.63
C LEU A 76 9.40 -14.99 -2.38
N ALA A 77 8.33 -15.00 -1.58
CA ALA A 77 8.27 -14.23 -0.34
C ALA A 77 9.20 -14.86 0.72
N SER A 78 9.28 -16.19 0.80
CA SER A 78 10.25 -16.86 1.68
C SER A 78 11.70 -16.65 1.23
N LEU A 79 11.98 -16.71 -0.07
CA LEU A 79 13.34 -16.60 -0.61
C LEU A 79 13.88 -15.17 -0.65
N TYR A 80 13.06 -14.17 -0.95
CA TYR A 80 13.50 -12.77 -1.09
C TYR A 80 13.05 -11.85 0.06
N GLY A 81 12.10 -12.30 0.89
CA GLY A 81 11.47 -11.51 1.95
C GLY A 81 10.25 -10.72 1.45
N GLY A 82 9.67 -9.93 2.34
CA GLY A 82 8.55 -9.04 2.03
C GLY A 82 8.90 -8.04 0.93
N ALA A 83 7.92 -7.71 0.09
CA ALA A 83 8.05 -6.72 -0.98
C ALA A 83 7.18 -5.48 -0.74
N ALA A 84 6.95 -5.11 0.50
CA ALA A 84 6.23 -3.90 0.87
C ALA A 84 7.04 -3.09 1.89
N ALA A 85 6.98 -1.77 1.76
CA ALA A 85 7.40 -0.82 2.77
C ALA A 85 6.17 0.00 3.18
N SER A 86 6.00 0.26 4.47
CA SER A 86 4.88 1.04 4.97
C SER A 86 5.31 1.93 6.14
N ALA A 87 4.73 3.11 6.21
CA ALA A 87 4.97 4.05 7.28
C ALA A 87 3.68 4.80 7.62
N GLN A 88 3.51 5.12 8.90
CA GLN A 88 2.34 5.83 9.39
C GLN A 88 2.74 6.90 10.41
N ARG A 89 2.08 8.07 10.33
CA ARG A 89 2.26 9.19 11.25
C ARG A 89 1.00 10.04 11.34
N THR A 90 0.84 10.70 12.49
CA THR A 90 -0.23 11.68 12.69
C THR A 90 0.32 13.07 12.40
N VAL A 91 -0.27 13.77 11.44
CA VAL A 91 0.15 15.08 10.97
C VAL A 91 -0.94 16.11 11.25
N ARG A 92 -0.56 17.38 11.41
CA ARG A 92 -1.51 18.49 11.54
C ARG A 92 -2.02 18.94 10.16
N GLY A 93 -3.31 19.25 10.06
CA GLY A 93 -3.96 19.76 8.85
C GLY A 93 -5.27 19.05 8.56
N THR A 94 -5.78 19.24 7.34
CA THR A 94 -6.93 18.49 6.82
C THR A 94 -6.48 17.41 5.84
N PRO A 95 -7.25 16.33 5.62
CA PRO A 95 -6.87 15.27 4.70
C PRO A 95 -6.56 15.79 3.29
N ALA A 96 -7.36 16.73 2.79
CA ALA A 96 -7.16 17.34 1.47
C ALA A 96 -5.83 18.11 1.36
N GLN A 97 -5.46 18.88 2.40
CA GLN A 97 -4.19 19.61 2.42
C GLN A 97 -2.99 18.66 2.41
N VAL A 98 -3.06 17.63 3.26
CA VAL A 98 -1.99 16.64 3.39
C VAL A 98 -1.83 15.84 2.10
N LEU A 99 -2.93 15.37 1.50
CA LEU A 99 -2.88 14.62 0.25
C LEU A 99 -2.41 15.48 -0.92
N GLY A 100 -2.80 16.76 -0.98
CA GLY A 100 -2.30 17.69 -1.99
C GLY A 100 -0.79 17.92 -1.86
N ALA A 101 -0.28 18.08 -0.64
CA ALA A 101 1.14 18.25 -0.39
C ALA A 101 1.95 16.98 -0.70
N LEU A 102 1.38 15.80 -0.42
CA LEU A 102 1.94 14.51 -0.80
C LEU A 102 1.99 14.32 -2.31
N ASP A 103 0.89 14.61 -3.00
CA ASP A 103 0.78 14.46 -4.46
C ASP A 103 1.85 15.30 -5.17
N ASP A 104 1.97 16.55 -4.75
CA ASP A 104 2.97 17.46 -5.26
C ASP A 104 4.40 16.96 -5.08
N TRP A 105 4.72 16.43 -3.89
CA TRP A 105 6.04 15.90 -3.59
C TRP A 105 6.34 14.61 -4.37
N MET A 106 5.39 13.68 -4.41
CA MET A 106 5.52 12.39 -5.10
C MET A 106 5.79 12.59 -6.59
N GLN A 107 5.12 13.57 -7.21
CA GLN A 107 5.31 13.89 -8.61
C GLN A 107 6.66 14.60 -8.87
N ARG A 108 7.00 15.62 -8.07
CA ARG A 108 8.21 16.43 -8.30
C ARG A 108 9.51 15.74 -7.92
N GLN A 109 9.54 15.12 -6.73
CA GLN A 109 10.76 14.61 -6.09
C GLN A 109 10.99 13.11 -6.32
N GLU A 110 9.94 12.29 -6.40
CA GLU A 110 10.08 10.84 -6.62
C GLU A 110 9.77 10.41 -8.06
N CYS A 111 9.44 11.35 -8.95
CA CYS A 111 9.04 11.09 -10.34
C CYS A 111 7.94 10.03 -10.46
N LEU A 112 6.96 10.09 -9.56
CA LEU A 112 5.76 9.27 -9.66
C LEU A 112 4.69 10.00 -10.47
N THR A 113 3.77 9.24 -11.06
CA THR A 113 2.57 9.79 -11.72
C THR A 113 1.35 9.25 -11.01
N VAL A 114 0.29 10.06 -10.93
CA VAL A 114 -0.96 9.60 -10.34
C VAL A 114 -1.54 8.52 -11.24
N GLN A 115 -1.80 7.34 -10.67
CA GLN A 115 -2.48 6.25 -11.35
C GLN A 115 -4.00 6.41 -11.19
N ARG A 116 -4.45 6.65 -9.95
CA ARG A 116 -5.88 6.80 -9.64
C ARG A 116 -6.12 7.52 -8.32
N TYR A 117 -7.17 8.34 -8.30
CA TYR A 117 -7.79 8.86 -7.08
C TYR A 117 -8.92 7.89 -6.69
N PHE A 118 -8.86 7.34 -5.48
CA PHE A 118 -9.85 6.34 -5.03
C PHE A 118 -10.95 6.92 -4.16
N ASN A 119 -10.77 8.13 -3.61
CA ASN A 119 -11.73 9.01 -2.92
C ASN A 119 -10.96 10.27 -2.44
N ALA A 120 -11.61 11.18 -1.72
CA ALA A 120 -10.95 12.31 -1.07
C ALA A 120 -9.91 11.92 0.01
N GLU A 121 -9.83 10.64 0.37
CA GLU A 121 -8.97 10.11 1.44
C GLU A 121 -7.77 9.31 0.90
N ARG A 122 -7.74 8.96 -0.40
CA ARG A 122 -6.72 8.05 -0.93
C ARG A 122 -6.27 8.39 -2.35
N ILE A 123 -4.95 8.44 -2.52
CA ILE A 123 -4.27 8.61 -3.81
C ILE A 123 -3.33 7.43 -4.04
N VAL A 124 -3.31 6.91 -5.27
CA VAL A 124 -2.36 5.88 -5.70
C VAL A 124 -1.52 6.43 -6.84
N TRP A 125 -0.20 6.37 -6.66
CA TRP A 125 0.80 6.71 -7.64
C TRP A 125 1.51 5.46 -8.17
N GLU A 126 1.98 5.56 -9.41
CA GLU A 126 2.86 4.57 -10.02
C GLU A 126 4.17 5.24 -10.47
N ALA A 127 5.24 4.46 -10.56
CA ALA A 127 6.50 4.97 -11.08
C ALA A 127 6.35 5.38 -12.55
N ARG A 128 6.67 6.64 -12.88
CA ARG A 128 6.55 7.15 -14.25
C ARG A 128 7.46 6.39 -15.22
N ARG A 129 6.90 5.63 -16.16
CA ARG A 129 7.65 4.78 -17.10
C ARG A 129 8.05 5.47 -18.40
N ASP A 130 7.68 6.73 -18.57
CA ASP A 130 7.99 7.51 -19.76
C ASP A 130 9.51 7.66 -19.94
N ILE A 131 9.94 7.72 -21.21
CA ILE A 131 11.35 7.92 -21.61
C ILE A 131 11.95 9.16 -20.92
N VAL A 132 11.15 10.24 -20.82
CA VAL A 132 11.53 11.48 -20.12
C VAL A 132 11.78 11.24 -18.62
N GLY A 133 10.94 10.43 -17.98
CA GLY A 133 11.12 10.04 -16.59
C GLY A 133 12.39 9.19 -16.40
N MET A 134 12.71 8.34 -17.36
CA MET A 134 13.92 7.51 -17.33
C MET A 134 15.20 8.35 -17.45
N VAL A 135 15.23 9.31 -18.40
CA VAL A 135 16.37 10.24 -18.58
C VAL A 135 16.54 11.15 -17.37
N ARG A 136 15.45 11.68 -16.80
CA ARG A 136 15.53 12.52 -15.60
C ARG A 136 16.07 11.76 -14.38
N ARG A 137 15.85 10.44 -14.33
CA ARG A 137 16.40 9.58 -13.28
C ARG A 137 17.88 9.29 -13.44
N THR A 138 18.34 9.07 -14.68
CA THR A 138 19.75 8.77 -14.95
C THR A 138 20.63 10.03 -14.83
N VAL A 139 20.12 11.19 -15.24
CA VAL A 139 20.88 12.45 -15.25
C VAL A 139 20.93 13.13 -13.89
N SER A 140 19.89 13.00 -13.03
CA SER A 140 19.88 13.78 -11.78
C SER A 140 20.85 13.27 -10.71
N GLY A 141 21.36 12.04 -10.82
CA GLY A 141 22.21 11.40 -9.82
C GLY A 141 21.57 11.22 -8.43
N ARG A 142 20.31 11.65 -8.25
CA ARG A 142 19.53 11.45 -7.03
C ARG A 142 18.88 10.07 -7.07
N GLY A 143 18.99 9.35 -5.95
CA GLY A 143 18.33 8.06 -5.79
C GLY A 143 16.83 8.25 -5.62
N TYR A 144 16.05 7.97 -6.65
CA TYR A 144 14.58 7.90 -6.56
C TYR A 144 14.21 6.55 -5.93
N ALA A 145 14.07 6.54 -4.60
CA ALA A 145 13.91 5.33 -3.82
C ALA A 145 12.55 4.66 -4.08
N LEU A 146 11.49 5.47 -4.27
CA LEU A 146 10.14 4.96 -4.50
C LEU A 146 9.87 4.61 -5.96
N ALA A 147 10.73 5.05 -6.89
CA ALA A 147 10.51 4.84 -8.31
C ALA A 147 10.78 3.39 -8.77
N ARG A 148 11.22 2.52 -7.86
CA ARG A 148 11.28 1.05 -8.03
C ARG A 148 10.02 0.34 -7.50
N ALA A 149 9.15 1.05 -6.78
CA ALA A 149 7.86 0.52 -6.39
C ALA A 149 6.96 0.40 -7.63
N THR A 150 6.17 -0.67 -7.68
CA THR A 150 5.09 -0.85 -8.65
C THR A 150 4.03 0.22 -8.44
N ASP A 151 3.60 0.36 -7.19
CA ASP A 151 2.59 1.30 -6.73
C ASP A 151 2.99 1.87 -5.37
N VAL A 152 2.67 3.14 -5.16
CA VAL A 152 2.76 3.84 -3.88
C VAL A 152 1.38 4.39 -3.60
N SER A 153 0.82 4.15 -2.42
CA SER A 153 -0.47 4.71 -2.03
C SER A 153 -0.36 5.51 -0.75
N ALA A 154 -1.03 6.66 -0.71
CA ALA A 154 -1.26 7.41 0.51
C ALA A 154 -2.74 7.32 0.89
N THR A 155 -2.99 7.08 2.18
CA THR A 155 -4.31 7.22 2.79
C THR A 155 -4.21 8.26 3.90
N ALA A 156 -5.13 9.22 3.91
CA ALA A 156 -5.21 10.27 4.91
C ALA A 156 -6.60 10.27 5.55
N ILE A 157 -6.68 9.93 6.83
CA ILE A 157 -7.94 9.86 7.59
C ILE A 157 -7.95 10.94 8.65
N ALA A 158 -9.00 11.76 8.69
CA ALA A 158 -9.17 12.77 9.72
C ALA A 158 -9.40 12.08 11.08
N LEU A 159 -8.57 12.41 12.08
CA LEU A 159 -8.78 12.01 13.47
C LEU A 159 -9.65 13.05 14.20
N ASP A 160 -9.38 14.33 13.92
CA ASP A 160 -10.18 15.48 14.37
C ASP A 160 -10.10 16.64 13.36
N ALA A 161 -10.60 17.82 13.72
CA ALA A 161 -10.62 19.00 12.85
C ALA A 161 -9.22 19.52 12.43
N SER A 162 -8.16 19.08 13.11
CA SER A 162 -6.80 19.60 12.96
C SER A 162 -5.71 18.52 12.81
N ARG A 163 -6.05 17.24 13.02
CA ARG A 163 -5.12 16.11 12.97
C ARG A 163 -5.61 15.03 12.02
N VAL A 164 -4.67 14.49 11.26
CA VAL A 164 -4.89 13.48 10.24
C VAL A 164 -3.91 12.35 10.43
N LEU A 165 -4.40 11.11 10.46
CA LEU A 165 -3.56 9.92 10.35
C LEU A 165 -3.21 9.71 8.88
N VAL A 166 -1.91 9.74 8.59
CA VAL A 166 -1.37 9.53 7.26
C VAL A 166 -0.67 8.19 7.24
N ARG A 167 -1.05 7.35 6.27
CA ARG A 167 -0.39 6.09 6.00
C ARG A 167 0.11 6.09 4.57
N LEU A 168 1.39 5.74 4.40
CA LEU A 168 2.00 5.50 3.10
C LEU A 168 2.36 4.03 2.97
N ASP A 169 2.03 3.43 1.84
CA ASP A 169 2.40 2.06 1.50
C ASP A 169 3.07 2.07 0.12
N ALA A 170 4.23 1.43 0.00
CA ALA A 170 4.94 1.22 -1.25
C ALA A 170 5.06 -0.28 -1.52
N ARG A 171 4.59 -0.74 -2.69
CA ARG A 171 4.70 -2.13 -3.12
C ARG A 171 5.81 -2.29 -4.13
N LEU A 172 6.74 -3.20 -3.88
CA LEU A 172 7.90 -3.52 -4.71
C LEU A 172 7.78 -4.91 -5.39
N ALA A 173 6.58 -5.51 -5.40
CA ALA A 173 6.36 -6.85 -5.93
C ALA A 173 6.76 -7.00 -7.41
N GLY A 174 6.61 -5.94 -8.22
CA GLY A 174 7.01 -5.93 -9.64
C GLY A 174 8.53 -5.91 -9.82
N TYR A 175 9.27 -5.27 -8.92
CA TYR A 175 10.73 -5.28 -8.91
C TYR A 175 11.26 -6.67 -8.51
N ARG A 176 10.63 -7.32 -7.52
CA ARG A 176 10.96 -8.71 -7.13
C ARG A 176 10.74 -9.69 -8.29
N SER A 177 9.63 -9.59 -9.02
CA SER A 177 9.34 -10.48 -10.16
C SER A 177 10.27 -10.26 -11.35
N LEU A 178 10.78 -9.03 -11.54
CA LEU A 178 11.82 -8.73 -12.52
C LEU A 178 13.16 -9.38 -12.14
N MET A 179 13.59 -9.25 -10.89
CA MET A 179 14.82 -9.87 -10.39
C MET A 179 14.74 -11.41 -10.42
N ALA A 180 13.58 -11.98 -10.08
CA ALA A 180 13.36 -13.42 -10.18
C ALA A 180 13.49 -13.91 -11.63
N ARG A 181 12.93 -13.17 -12.61
CA ARG A 181 13.10 -13.48 -14.04
C ARG A 181 14.56 -13.39 -14.49
N GLN A 182 15.29 -12.38 -14.04
CA GLN A 182 16.73 -12.25 -14.35
C GLN A 182 17.56 -13.40 -13.77
N ASN A 183 17.26 -13.85 -12.54
CA ASN A 183 17.92 -15.00 -11.93
C ASN A 183 17.59 -16.33 -12.63
N VAL A 184 16.35 -16.50 -13.11
CA VAL A 184 15.99 -17.67 -13.94
C VAL A 184 16.77 -17.64 -15.25
N ALA A 185 16.90 -16.48 -15.90
CA ALA A 185 17.66 -16.35 -17.14
C ALA A 185 19.17 -16.64 -16.94
N LEU A 186 19.77 -16.14 -15.86
CA LEU A 186 21.18 -16.39 -15.52
C LEU A 186 21.43 -17.86 -15.16
N THR A 187 20.53 -18.49 -14.40
CA THR A 187 20.61 -19.93 -14.13
C THR A 187 20.45 -20.75 -15.42
N GLY A 188 19.54 -20.35 -16.30
CA GLY A 188 19.36 -20.96 -17.63
C GLY A 188 20.62 -20.88 -18.50
N ALA A 189 21.31 -19.74 -18.51
CA ALA A 189 22.59 -19.58 -19.21
C ALA A 189 23.68 -20.51 -18.62
N GLY A 190 23.71 -20.69 -17.30
CA GLY A 190 24.59 -21.65 -16.63
C GLY A 190 24.30 -23.10 -17.03
N VAL A 191 23.02 -23.47 -17.21
CA VAL A 191 22.60 -24.78 -17.69
C VAL A 191 23.06 -25.01 -19.14
N VAL A 192 22.97 -24.00 -20.01
CA VAL A 192 23.48 -24.08 -21.39
C VAL A 192 25.00 -24.28 -21.40
N ALA A 193 25.75 -23.48 -20.63
CA ALA A 193 27.20 -23.62 -20.53
C ALA A 193 27.62 -24.99 -19.97
N GLY A 194 26.91 -25.48 -18.95
CA GLY A 194 27.12 -26.82 -18.40
C GLY A 194 26.78 -27.94 -19.39
N GLY A 195 25.71 -27.77 -20.17
CA GLY A 195 25.34 -28.70 -21.24
C GLY A 195 26.41 -28.81 -22.33
N VAL A 196 27.03 -27.69 -22.73
CA VAL A 196 28.16 -27.69 -23.68
C VAL A 196 29.35 -28.46 -23.11
N LEU A 197 29.70 -28.24 -21.84
CA LEU A 197 30.81 -28.97 -21.19
C LEU A 197 30.52 -30.47 -21.09
N ALA A 198 29.29 -30.86 -20.79
CA ALA A 198 28.89 -32.26 -20.76
C ALA A 198 28.98 -32.92 -22.16
N MET A 199 28.59 -32.21 -23.23
CA MET A 199 28.76 -32.67 -24.62
C MET A 199 30.24 -32.81 -25.02
N MET A 200 31.12 -31.98 -24.45
CA MET A 200 32.57 -32.07 -24.62
C MET A 200 33.22 -33.15 -23.73
N SER A 201 32.43 -34.04 -23.12
CA SER A 201 32.89 -35.17 -22.31
C SER A 201 33.59 -34.78 -21.00
N PHE A 202 33.41 -33.56 -20.50
CA PHE A 202 33.83 -33.22 -19.14
C PHE A 202 32.99 -33.99 -18.11
N SER A 203 33.55 -34.23 -16.93
CA SER A 203 32.81 -34.89 -15.84
C SER A 203 31.55 -34.10 -15.49
N LEU A 204 30.47 -34.79 -15.10
CA LEU A 204 29.21 -34.13 -14.71
C LEU A 204 29.41 -33.12 -13.57
N LEU A 205 30.39 -33.35 -12.69
CA LEU A 205 30.80 -32.39 -11.66
C LEU A 205 31.40 -31.10 -12.26
N ALA A 206 32.27 -31.21 -13.26
CA ALA A 206 32.83 -30.06 -13.95
C ALA A 206 31.78 -29.32 -14.79
N ALA A 207 30.87 -30.06 -15.44
CA ALA A 207 29.76 -29.49 -16.20
C ALA A 207 28.73 -28.76 -15.29
N ALA A 208 28.52 -29.23 -14.07
CA ALA A 208 27.61 -28.59 -13.11
C ALA A 208 28.23 -27.39 -12.37
N ALA A 209 29.56 -27.28 -12.34
CA ALA A 209 30.28 -26.26 -11.56
C ALA A 209 29.82 -24.80 -11.84
N PRO A 210 29.57 -24.36 -13.09
CA PRO A 210 29.07 -23.02 -13.35
C PRO A 210 27.71 -22.76 -12.68
N VAL A 211 26.78 -23.70 -12.73
CA VAL A 211 25.45 -23.55 -12.10
C VAL A 211 25.58 -23.48 -10.58
N VAL A 212 26.41 -24.36 -9.99
CA VAL A 212 26.63 -24.45 -8.55
C VAL A 212 27.25 -23.17 -7.99
N VAL A 213 28.12 -22.49 -8.75
CA VAL A 213 28.79 -21.26 -8.29
C VAL A 213 27.98 -20.01 -8.63
N PHE A 214 27.49 -19.87 -9.86
CA PHE A 214 26.86 -18.64 -10.30
C PHE A 214 25.42 -18.49 -9.81
N ALA A 215 24.65 -19.58 -9.65
CA ALA A 215 23.26 -19.47 -9.20
C ALA A 215 23.14 -18.95 -7.76
N PRO A 216 23.90 -19.45 -6.76
CA PRO A 216 23.86 -18.89 -5.40
C PRO A 216 24.39 -17.46 -5.34
N ALA A 217 25.45 -17.14 -6.09
CA ALA A 217 26.01 -15.79 -6.12
C ALA A 217 25.01 -14.77 -6.71
N ALA A 218 24.36 -15.11 -7.83
CA ALA A 218 23.32 -14.28 -8.44
C ALA A 218 22.10 -14.14 -7.51
N PHE A 219 21.68 -15.23 -6.87
CA PHE A 219 20.60 -15.21 -5.89
C PHE A 219 20.91 -14.28 -4.70
N ALA A 220 22.09 -14.41 -4.11
CA ALA A 220 22.53 -13.59 -2.99
C ALA A 220 22.61 -12.10 -3.36
N ALA A 221 23.17 -11.79 -4.54
CA ALA A 221 23.25 -10.42 -5.05
C ALA A 221 21.85 -9.82 -5.30
N ALA A 222 20.93 -10.58 -5.90
CA ALA A 222 19.56 -10.16 -6.14
C ALA A 222 18.79 -9.94 -4.82
N ARG A 223 18.93 -10.86 -3.85
CA ARG A 223 18.34 -10.73 -2.52
C ARG A 223 18.86 -9.49 -1.80
N ALA A 224 20.18 -9.26 -1.80
CA ALA A 224 20.77 -8.08 -1.19
C ALA A 224 20.30 -6.77 -1.85
N SER A 225 20.19 -6.75 -3.19
CA SER A 225 19.66 -5.60 -3.94
C SER A 225 18.19 -5.30 -3.62
N HIS A 226 17.37 -6.35 -3.51
CA HIS A 226 15.96 -6.24 -3.09
C HIS A 226 15.84 -5.66 -1.69
N GLN A 227 16.55 -6.23 -0.72
CA GLN A 227 16.56 -5.77 0.67
C GLN A 227 17.00 -4.30 0.79
N ARG A 228 18.05 -3.90 0.06
CA ARG A 228 18.46 -2.48 0.00
C ARG A 228 17.40 -1.57 -0.62
N SER A 229 16.65 -2.06 -1.60
CA SER A 229 15.58 -1.28 -2.25
C SER A 229 14.40 -1.09 -1.30
N VAL A 230 14.01 -2.14 -0.57
CA VAL A 230 12.96 -2.06 0.47
C VAL A 230 13.39 -1.10 1.59
N ALA A 231 14.61 -1.22 2.10
CA ALA A 231 15.11 -0.33 3.15
C ALA A 231 15.16 1.15 2.71
N ARG A 232 15.56 1.41 1.46
CA ARG A 232 15.54 2.78 0.91
C ARG A 232 14.12 3.31 0.72
N ALA A 233 13.20 2.46 0.27
CA ALA A 233 11.79 2.85 0.17
C ALA A 233 11.22 3.19 1.54
N GLN A 234 11.50 2.36 2.56
CA GLN A 234 11.09 2.62 3.94
C GLN A 234 11.61 3.97 4.45
N LEU A 235 12.91 4.23 4.30
CA LEU A 235 13.52 5.50 4.70
C LEU A 235 12.93 6.69 3.93
N ALA A 236 12.64 6.53 2.64
CA ALA A 236 12.01 7.58 1.85
C ALA A 236 10.59 7.88 2.34
N LEU A 237 9.79 6.85 2.65
CA LEU A 237 8.46 7.04 3.23
C LEU A 237 8.53 7.76 4.58
N GLU A 238 9.46 7.36 5.45
CA GLU A 238 9.67 8.02 6.74
C GLU A 238 10.11 9.48 6.58
N GLN A 239 11.04 9.76 5.66
CA GLN A 239 11.48 11.14 5.37
C GLN A 239 10.37 12.03 4.84
N VAL A 240 9.42 11.47 4.08
CA VAL A 240 8.24 12.20 3.59
C VAL A 240 7.33 12.56 4.76
N LEU A 241 7.06 11.60 5.65
CA LEU A 241 6.22 11.82 6.82
C LEU A 241 6.86 12.80 7.79
N ASP A 242 8.16 12.67 8.05
CA ASP A 242 8.97 13.62 8.82
C ASP A 242 8.87 15.05 8.28
N ARG A 243 8.87 15.21 6.95
CA ARG A 243 8.74 16.53 6.31
C ARG A 243 7.33 17.08 6.42
N LEU A 244 6.33 16.22 6.31
CA LEU A 244 4.92 16.57 6.53
C LEU A 244 4.70 17.05 7.97
N GLU A 245 5.27 16.36 8.96
CA GLU A 245 5.20 16.76 10.37
C GLU A 245 5.82 18.14 10.62
N ARG A 246 6.92 18.46 9.94
CA ARG A 246 7.57 19.78 9.99
C ARG A 246 6.82 20.89 9.22
N GLY A 247 5.74 20.56 8.52
CA GLY A 247 4.98 21.52 7.70
C GLY A 247 5.74 22.00 6.45
N GLU A 248 6.77 21.26 6.03
CA GLU A 248 7.62 21.57 4.88
C GLU A 248 7.11 20.96 3.57
N ALA A 249 6.00 20.21 3.61
CA ALA A 249 5.46 19.54 2.44
C ALA A 249 4.99 20.56 1.39
N GLY A 250 5.46 20.39 0.14
CA GLY A 250 5.21 21.32 -0.97
C GLY A 250 6.18 22.51 -1.08
N ARG A 251 7.10 22.71 -0.12
CA ARG A 251 8.12 23.78 -0.24
C ARG A 251 9.31 23.29 -1.07
N PRO A 252 9.65 23.95 -2.21
CA PRO A 252 10.79 23.55 -3.00
C PRO A 252 12.09 23.74 -2.19
N PRO A 253 13.11 22.88 -2.36
CA PRO A 253 14.42 23.14 -1.77
C PRO A 253 14.93 24.47 -2.31
N THR A 254 15.09 25.45 -1.43
CA THR A 254 15.63 26.77 -1.78
C THR A 254 17.06 26.61 -2.31
N LEU A 255 17.47 27.43 -3.28
CA LEU A 255 18.81 27.36 -3.89
C LEU A 255 19.95 27.41 -2.84
N LEU A 256 19.72 28.08 -1.71
CA LEU A 256 20.62 28.11 -0.54
C LEU A 256 20.85 26.71 0.06
N SER A 257 19.82 25.87 0.15
CA SER A 257 19.94 24.49 0.67
C SER A 257 20.71 23.57 -0.30
N MET A 258 20.63 23.82 -1.60
CA MET A 258 21.40 23.07 -2.62
C MET A 258 22.87 23.52 -2.66
N LEU A 259 23.15 24.81 -2.44
CA LEU A 259 24.51 25.32 -2.29
C LEU A 259 25.17 24.83 -0.99
N ALA A 260 24.44 24.81 0.13
CA ALA A 260 24.96 24.29 1.39
C ALA A 260 25.32 22.79 1.30
N ALA A 261 24.51 21.98 0.62
CA ALA A 261 24.77 20.56 0.42
C ALA A 261 25.95 20.27 -0.55
N ALA A 262 26.27 21.22 -1.44
CA ALA A 262 27.42 21.14 -2.35
C ALA A 262 28.73 21.62 -1.68
N VAL A 263 28.64 22.58 -0.76
CA VAL A 263 29.79 23.12 -0.02
C VAL A 263 30.19 22.23 1.17
N GLY A 264 29.25 21.50 1.77
CA GLY A 264 29.51 20.56 2.87
C GLY A 264 30.14 19.21 2.48
N ARG A 265 30.56 19.02 1.22
CA ARG A 265 31.27 17.82 0.74
C ARG A 265 32.69 18.14 0.25
N ARG A 266 33.46 18.82 1.09
CA ARG A 266 34.93 18.85 0.98
C ARG A 266 35.54 18.28 2.23
#